data_AF-A0A9W8LXJ0-F1
#
_entry.id   AF-A0A9W8LXJ0-F1
#
_cell.length_a   1.000
_cell.length_b   1.000
_cell.length_c   1.000
_cell.angle_alpha   90.00
_cell.angle_beta   90.00
_cell.angle_gamma   90.00
#
_symmetry.space_group_name_H-M   'P 1'
#
loop_
_entity.id
_entity.type
_entity.pdbx_description
1 polymer ?
#
loop_
_entity_poly.entity_id
_entity_poly.type
_entity_poly.pdbx_seq_one_letter_code
_entity_poly.pdbx_strand_id
1 'polypeptide(L)'
;MRELAALELLTKAEGTEFKIVPPVNQDDMYHAVYDRLSRGECIGIFPEGGSHDRTQMLPLKAGATIMALGATAANPGLGLKIVPTGLNYFHPSKFRSRAVIDFGEPIDVPAELVERYRQGGDAKRQACDEFLQTIAEGLKQVTLNTPDLETLRLVQAGRRLYRPTQHTLTMAQQVELTRRFIKGYNTYRDMPEVRDLRDRIAHYNAQLRYYGIRDHQVDSMRIGRPQAGALFAWRVLWLLLMGLVALPGLAINMPVLVITAVVSKRKARAALAASSVKVRARDVIATWKILIALVLVPLLYSVYAILLVVCVRHAPAWTNADTVMRLASMSPVALYLWAWALAAFMSYTAL
;
A
#
# COMPACT_ATOMS: atom_id res chain seq x y z
N MET A 1 18.51 0.20 21.70
CA MET A 1 19.25 -0.90 21.01
C MET A 1 20.09 -0.39 19.84
N ARG A 2 19.52 0.29 18.82
CA ARG A 2 20.34 0.87 17.72
C ARG A 2 21.32 1.97 18.17
N GLU A 3 20.92 2.82 19.12
CA GLU A 3 21.79 3.87 19.67
C GLU A 3 22.97 3.30 20.48
N LEU A 4 22.76 2.22 21.23
CA LEU A 4 23.82 1.52 21.98
C LEU A 4 24.87 0.90 21.05
N ALA A 5 24.42 0.23 19.97
CA ALA A 5 25.32 -0.34 18.97
C ALA A 5 26.10 0.73 18.18
N ALA A 6 25.48 1.90 17.96
CA ALA A 6 26.17 3.03 17.34
C ALA A 6 27.21 3.65 18.30
N LEU A 7 26.88 3.79 19.58
CA LEU A 7 27.80 4.24 20.63
C LEU A 7 29.02 3.33 20.75
N GLU A 8 28.81 2.01 20.75
CA GLU A 8 29.89 1.00 20.77
C GLU A 8 30.85 1.10 19.57
N LEU A 9 30.32 1.41 18.39
CA LEU A 9 31.13 1.63 17.19
C LEU A 9 31.88 2.98 17.25
N LEU A 10 31.30 4.00 17.87
CA LEU A 10 31.92 5.32 17.99
C LEU A 10 32.99 5.38 19.11
N THR A 11 32.94 4.49 20.09
CA THR A 11 33.89 4.46 21.22
C THR A 11 35.04 3.45 21.06
N LYS A 12 35.12 2.73 19.94
CA LYS A 12 36.24 1.83 19.65
C LYS A 12 37.56 2.60 19.53
N ALA A 13 38.56 2.17 20.29
CA ALA A 13 39.91 2.78 20.31
C ALA A 13 40.64 2.73 18.95
N GLU A 14 40.31 1.76 18.10
CA GLU A 14 40.90 1.57 16.77
C GLU A 14 40.17 2.33 15.65
N GLY A 15 39.13 3.10 16.00
CA GLY A 15 38.24 3.72 15.03
C GLY A 15 37.27 2.70 14.38
N THR A 16 36.40 3.19 13.51
CA THR A 16 35.42 2.37 12.79
C THR A 16 35.51 2.66 11.30
N GLU A 17 35.46 1.61 10.47
CA GLU A 17 35.34 1.77 9.02
C GLU A 17 34.06 2.53 8.67
N PHE A 18 34.21 3.63 7.95
CA PHE A 18 33.11 4.43 7.43
C PHE A 18 33.24 4.57 5.93
N LYS A 19 32.08 4.61 5.26
CA LYS A 19 32.02 4.86 3.82
C LYS A 19 31.62 6.31 3.59
N ILE A 20 32.51 7.09 2.99
CA ILE A 20 32.16 8.42 2.51
C ILE A 20 31.39 8.24 1.20
N VAL A 21 30.14 8.69 1.19
CA VAL A 21 29.37 8.78 -0.05
C VAL A 21 29.68 10.16 -0.65
N PRO A 22 30.28 10.24 -1.85
CA PRO A 22 30.56 11.52 -2.48
C PRO A 22 29.23 12.26 -2.74
N PRO A 23 29.23 13.61 -2.66
CA PRO A 23 28.05 14.38 -3.02
C PRO A 23 27.68 14.05 -4.47
N VAL A 24 26.45 13.55 -4.65
CA VAL A 24 25.91 13.28 -5.98
C VAL A 24 25.64 14.62 -6.64
N ASN A 25 26.31 14.89 -7.77
CA ASN A 25 25.96 16.04 -8.59
C ASN A 25 24.54 15.80 -9.17
N GLN A 26 23.62 16.73 -8.88
CA GLN A 26 22.22 16.68 -9.32
C GLN A 26 21.91 17.72 -10.40
N ASP A 27 22.92 18.47 -10.86
CA ASP A 27 22.76 19.58 -11.80
C ASP A 27 22.12 19.12 -13.11
N ASP A 28 22.59 18.02 -13.70
CA ASP A 28 22.02 17.45 -14.94
C ASP A 28 20.53 17.10 -14.79
N MET A 29 20.15 16.57 -13.63
CA MET A 29 18.75 16.24 -13.33
C MET A 29 17.91 17.50 -13.19
N TYR A 30 18.42 18.52 -12.50
CA TYR A 30 17.73 19.80 -12.36
C TYR A 30 17.58 20.52 -13.70
N HIS A 31 18.62 20.54 -14.53
CA HIS A 31 18.54 21.10 -15.88
C HIS A 31 17.47 20.40 -16.73
N ALA A 32 17.45 19.06 -16.71
CA ALA A 32 16.41 18.30 -17.42
C ALA A 32 15.00 18.65 -16.90
N VAL A 33 14.83 18.84 -15.59
CA VAL A 33 13.56 19.27 -15.00
C VAL A 33 13.16 20.67 -15.49
N TYR A 34 14.09 21.64 -15.50
CA TYR A 34 13.83 23.01 -15.93
C TYR A 34 13.41 23.05 -17.40
N ASP A 35 14.12 22.33 -18.26
CA ASP A 35 13.80 22.23 -19.69
C ASP A 35 12.40 21.68 -19.91
N ARG A 36 12.01 20.63 -19.19
CA ARG A 36 10.69 19.99 -19.31
C ARG A 36 9.57 20.92 -18.86
N LEU A 37 9.75 21.58 -17.71
CA LEU A 37 8.76 22.53 -17.20
C LEU A 37 8.63 23.76 -18.12
N SER A 38 9.73 24.23 -18.72
CA SER A 38 9.70 25.35 -19.67
C SER A 38 8.89 25.04 -20.95
N ARG A 39 8.80 23.77 -21.34
CA ARG A 39 8.01 23.29 -22.49
C ARG A 39 6.53 23.07 -22.15
N GLY A 40 6.11 23.37 -20.93
CA GLY A 40 4.74 23.12 -20.46
C GLY A 40 4.44 21.64 -20.15
N GLU A 41 5.47 20.80 -19.99
CA GLU A 41 5.30 19.41 -19.56
C GLU A 41 5.08 19.32 -18.03
N CYS A 42 4.63 18.16 -17.55
CA CYS A 42 4.34 17.92 -16.14
C CYS A 42 5.33 16.95 -15.49
N ILE A 43 5.55 17.11 -14.19
CA ILE A 43 6.47 16.26 -13.41
C ILE A 43 5.75 15.78 -12.14
N GLY A 44 5.80 14.47 -11.91
CA GLY A 44 5.34 13.84 -10.68
C GLY A 44 6.51 13.62 -9.72
N ILE A 45 6.39 14.10 -8.47
CA ILE A 45 7.42 13.94 -7.44
C ILE A 45 6.83 13.42 -6.13
N PHE A 46 7.58 12.55 -5.45
CA PHE A 46 7.26 12.04 -4.12
C PHE A 46 8.28 12.58 -3.11
N PRO A 47 8.00 13.74 -2.48
CA PRO A 47 9.00 14.49 -1.71
C PRO A 47 9.48 13.79 -0.43
N GLU A 48 8.77 12.77 0.06
CA GLU A 48 9.23 11.92 1.18
C GLU A 48 10.41 11.01 0.81
N GLY A 49 10.50 10.62 -0.47
CA GLY A 49 11.56 9.74 -0.98
C GLY A 49 11.57 8.34 -0.36
N GLY A 50 10.44 7.84 0.16
CA GLY A 50 10.30 6.50 0.71
C GLY A 50 8.83 6.06 0.85
N SER A 51 8.61 4.75 0.99
CA SER A 51 7.29 4.16 1.29
C SER A 51 7.27 3.70 2.76
N HIS A 52 6.21 4.05 3.49
CA HIS A 52 6.07 3.74 4.91
C HIS A 52 4.64 3.41 5.34
N ASP A 53 4.52 2.68 6.46
CA ASP A 53 3.24 2.29 7.08
C ASP A 53 2.84 3.24 8.24
N ARG A 54 3.49 4.40 8.41
CA ARG A 54 3.18 5.38 9.48
C ARG A 54 1.87 6.11 9.21
N THR A 55 1.24 6.62 10.27
CA THR A 55 0.00 7.42 10.21
C THR A 55 0.23 8.90 9.95
N GLN A 56 1.50 9.32 9.93
CA GLN A 56 1.93 10.67 9.62
C GLN A 56 2.85 10.63 8.42
N MET A 57 2.80 11.71 7.63
CA MET A 57 3.76 12.03 6.59
C MET A 57 5.18 12.10 7.16
N LEU A 58 6.17 11.66 6.38
CA LEU A 58 7.57 11.90 6.70
C LEU A 58 7.97 13.36 6.43
N PRO A 59 9.07 13.83 7.03
CA PRO A 59 9.69 15.08 6.62
C PRO A 59 9.97 15.08 5.12
N LEU A 60 9.53 16.14 4.44
CA LEU A 60 9.73 16.31 3.02
C LEU A 60 11.18 16.72 2.73
N LYS A 61 11.70 16.31 1.57
CA LYS A 61 13.01 16.72 1.07
C LYS A 61 12.89 17.99 0.24
N ALA A 62 13.88 18.88 0.34
CA ALA A 62 13.92 20.16 -0.37
C ALA A 62 14.04 20.05 -1.90
N GLY A 63 14.26 18.86 -2.46
CA GLY A 63 14.41 18.68 -3.92
C GLY A 63 13.24 19.25 -4.72
N ALA A 64 12.00 19.12 -4.23
CA ALA A 64 10.81 19.64 -4.89
C ALA A 64 10.82 21.18 -4.98
N THR A 65 11.27 21.87 -3.93
CA THR A 65 11.31 23.34 -3.91
C THR A 65 12.46 23.88 -4.74
N ILE A 66 13.61 23.20 -4.73
CA ILE A 66 14.76 23.52 -5.59
C ILE A 66 14.38 23.41 -7.07
N MET A 67 13.63 22.37 -7.44
CA MET A 67 13.13 22.19 -8.81
C MET A 67 12.19 23.32 -9.22
N ALA A 68 11.19 23.61 -8.38
CA ALA A 68 10.18 24.62 -8.71
C ALA A 68 10.74 26.05 -8.74
N LEU A 69 11.46 26.46 -7.68
CA LEU A 69 12.06 27.80 -7.61
C LEU A 69 13.14 27.98 -8.69
N GLY A 70 13.95 26.95 -8.95
CA GLY A 70 14.98 26.99 -9.99
C GLY A 70 14.38 27.11 -11.40
N ALA A 71 13.31 26.36 -11.70
CA ALA A 71 12.63 26.45 -12.99
C ALA A 71 12.04 27.84 -13.25
N THR A 72 11.38 28.42 -12.24
CA THR A 72 10.79 29.77 -12.32
C THR A 72 11.87 30.86 -12.31
N ALA A 73 12.99 30.65 -11.61
CA ALA A 73 14.12 31.56 -11.63
C ALA A 73 14.79 31.63 -13.01
N ALA A 74 14.97 30.47 -13.66
CA ALA A 74 15.59 30.33 -14.98
C ALA A 74 14.68 30.80 -16.13
N ASN A 75 13.35 30.72 -15.96
CA ASN A 75 12.37 31.11 -16.97
C ASN A 75 11.40 32.17 -16.41
N PRO A 76 11.77 33.47 -16.46
CA PRO A 76 10.87 34.55 -16.06
C PRO A 76 9.57 34.52 -16.88
N GLY A 77 8.43 34.39 -16.21
CA GLY A 77 7.10 34.27 -16.87
C GLY A 77 6.54 32.85 -16.91
N LEU A 78 7.28 31.84 -16.44
CA LEU A 78 6.75 30.49 -16.26
C LEU A 78 5.70 30.48 -15.13
N GLY A 79 4.43 30.31 -15.50
CA GLY A 79 3.31 30.15 -14.56
C GLY A 79 3.25 28.76 -13.91
N LEU A 80 4.35 28.33 -13.29
CA LEU A 80 4.45 27.00 -12.67
C LEU A 80 3.51 26.89 -11.47
N LYS A 81 2.74 25.79 -11.44
CA LYS A 81 1.85 25.45 -10.33
C LYS A 81 2.20 24.09 -9.74
N ILE A 82 2.18 24.00 -8.42
CA ILE A 82 2.33 22.74 -7.70
C ILE A 82 0.96 22.26 -7.28
N VAL A 83 0.57 21.04 -7.68
CA VAL A 83 -0.71 20.44 -7.29
C VAL A 83 -0.46 19.39 -6.22
N PRO A 84 -0.82 19.63 -4.94
CA PRO A 84 -0.72 18.63 -3.90
C PRO A 84 -1.60 17.43 -4.24
N THR A 85 -1.04 16.23 -4.28
CA THR A 85 -1.79 15.02 -4.62
C THR A 85 -1.72 14.01 -3.47
N GLY A 86 -2.86 13.70 -2.88
CA GLY A 86 -2.98 12.79 -1.74
C GLY A 86 -3.45 11.40 -2.17
N LEU A 87 -2.72 10.36 -1.77
CA LEU A 87 -3.06 8.96 -2.02
C LEU A 87 -3.59 8.31 -0.74
N ASN A 88 -4.91 8.14 -0.62
CA ASN A 88 -5.56 7.62 0.57
C ASN A 88 -6.03 6.18 0.37
N TYR A 89 -5.30 5.23 0.96
CA TYR A 89 -5.63 3.79 0.89
C TYR A 89 -6.49 3.35 2.08
N PHE A 90 -7.60 2.65 1.83
CA PHE A 90 -8.43 2.11 2.89
C PHE A 90 -7.81 0.88 3.56
N HIS A 91 -7.18 0.01 2.75
CA HIS A 91 -6.51 -1.19 3.23
C HIS A 91 -5.19 -1.41 2.46
N PRO A 92 -4.13 -0.65 2.77
CA PRO A 92 -2.87 -0.65 2.00
C PRO A 92 -2.27 -2.06 1.82
N SER A 93 -2.45 -2.95 2.81
CA SER A 93 -1.92 -4.31 2.79
C SER A 93 -2.81 -5.33 2.08
N LYS A 94 -4.00 -4.95 1.58
CA LYS A 94 -4.92 -5.85 0.88
C LYS A 94 -4.87 -5.58 -0.62
N PHE A 95 -4.66 -6.63 -1.39
CA PHE A 95 -4.70 -6.58 -2.85
C PHE A 95 -6.11 -6.17 -3.33
N ARG A 96 -6.18 -5.41 -4.42
CA ARG A 96 -7.42 -4.83 -4.98
C ARG A 96 -8.24 -4.04 -3.95
N SER A 97 -7.58 -3.46 -2.95
CA SER A 97 -8.23 -2.55 -2.02
C SER A 97 -8.54 -1.22 -2.69
N ARG A 98 -9.53 -0.53 -2.15
CA ARG A 98 -9.93 0.79 -2.61
C ARG A 98 -8.89 1.84 -2.20
N ALA A 99 -8.64 2.78 -3.10
CA ALA A 99 -7.88 3.99 -2.85
C ALA A 99 -8.68 5.20 -3.36
N VAL A 100 -8.45 6.36 -2.75
CA VAL A 100 -8.94 7.65 -3.22
C VAL A 100 -7.73 8.53 -3.50
N ILE A 101 -7.71 9.11 -4.69
CA ILE A 101 -6.73 10.12 -5.08
C ILE A 101 -7.44 11.47 -4.93
N ASP A 102 -6.84 12.37 -4.16
CA ASP A 102 -7.37 13.71 -3.93
C ASP A 102 -6.38 14.75 -4.44
N PHE A 103 -6.89 15.76 -5.15
CA PHE A 103 -6.09 16.84 -5.72
C PHE A 103 -6.41 18.12 -4.97
N GLY A 104 -5.38 18.71 -4.38
CA GLY A 104 -5.49 19.95 -3.61
C GLY A 104 -5.55 21.16 -4.53
N GLU A 105 -5.75 22.32 -3.90
CA GLU A 105 -5.67 23.60 -4.62
C GLU A 105 -4.25 23.79 -5.19
N PRO A 106 -4.13 24.20 -6.46
CA PRO A 106 -2.83 24.52 -7.05
C PRO A 106 -2.13 25.65 -6.28
N ILE A 107 -0.89 25.43 -5.92
CA ILE A 107 -0.02 26.40 -5.24
C ILE A 107 0.83 27.09 -6.30
N ASP A 108 0.67 28.40 -6.44
CA ASP A 108 1.51 29.22 -7.29
C ASP A 108 2.89 29.45 -6.64
N VAL A 109 3.95 29.53 -7.45
CA VAL A 109 5.30 29.83 -6.95
C VAL A 109 5.40 31.33 -6.64
N PRO A 110 5.61 31.76 -5.38
CA PRO A 110 5.64 33.18 -5.03
C PRO A 110 6.87 33.87 -5.63
N ALA A 111 6.66 35.01 -6.29
CA ALA A 111 7.74 35.78 -6.93
C ALA A 111 8.83 36.23 -5.94
N GLU A 112 8.45 36.55 -4.71
CA GLU A 112 9.39 36.93 -3.63
C GLU A 112 10.37 35.79 -3.30
N LEU A 113 9.88 34.55 -3.24
CA LEU A 113 10.73 33.38 -2.96
C LEU A 113 11.67 33.09 -4.13
N VAL A 114 11.24 33.34 -5.36
CA VAL A 114 12.10 33.22 -6.55
C VAL A 114 13.24 34.24 -6.49
N GLU A 115 12.96 35.47 -6.08
CA GLU A 115 13.99 36.51 -5.99
C GLU A 115 15.01 36.20 -4.88
N ARG A 116 14.53 35.78 -3.70
CA ARG A 116 15.41 35.27 -2.61
C ARG A 116 16.22 34.06 -3.05
N TYR A 117 15.66 33.19 -3.90
CA TYR A 117 16.38 32.06 -4.47
C TYR A 117 17.54 32.50 -5.38
N ARG A 118 17.35 33.55 -6.20
CA ARG A 118 18.39 34.11 -7.09
C ARG A 118 19.56 34.74 -6.33
N GLN A 119 19.30 35.35 -5.18
CA GLN A 119 20.33 35.96 -4.33
C GLN A 119 21.38 34.95 -3.83
N GLY A 120 21.05 33.65 -3.82
CA GLY A 120 21.97 32.59 -3.43
C GLY A 120 22.21 32.51 -1.92
N GLY A 121 23.23 31.75 -1.52
CA GLY A 121 23.63 31.60 -0.11
C GLY A 121 22.50 31.16 0.82
N ASP A 122 22.36 31.84 1.95
CA ASP A 122 21.36 31.52 2.98
C ASP A 122 19.95 31.96 2.59
N ALA A 123 19.81 33.03 1.80
CA ALA A 123 18.52 33.48 1.27
C ALA A 123 17.86 32.39 0.42
N LYS A 124 18.66 31.69 -0.41
CA LYS A 124 18.20 30.54 -1.19
C LYS A 124 17.69 29.40 -0.32
N ARG A 125 18.41 29.06 0.76
CA ARG A 125 17.98 27.98 1.68
C ARG A 125 16.66 28.32 2.36
N GLN A 126 16.56 29.53 2.91
CA GLN A 126 15.33 29.99 3.57
C GLN A 126 14.14 29.99 2.61
N ALA A 127 14.31 30.45 1.37
CA ALA A 127 13.25 30.42 0.37
C ALA A 127 12.79 28.98 0.06
N CYS A 128 13.74 28.04 -0.03
CA CYS A 128 13.43 26.63 -0.24
C CYS A 128 12.69 26.02 0.96
N ASP A 129 13.09 26.34 2.19
CA ASP A 129 12.49 25.81 3.41
C ASP A 129 11.08 26.37 3.63
N GLU A 130 10.88 27.66 3.41
CA GLU A 130 9.58 28.32 3.48
C GLU A 130 8.61 27.73 2.46
N PHE A 131 9.04 27.59 1.20
CA PHE A 131 8.20 26.99 0.17
C PHE A 131 7.91 25.51 0.46
N LEU A 132 8.84 24.80 1.11
CA LEU A 132 8.65 23.40 1.47
C LEU A 132 7.56 23.26 2.53
N GLN A 133 7.48 24.21 3.47
CA GLN A 133 6.40 24.27 4.45
C GLN A 133 5.05 24.50 3.78
N THR A 134 4.96 25.43 2.82
CA THR A 134 3.73 25.67 2.05
C THR A 134 3.27 24.40 1.32
N ILE A 135 4.18 23.70 0.65
CA ILE A 135 3.87 22.43 -0.03
C ILE A 135 3.44 21.36 0.99
N ALA A 136 4.12 21.27 2.13
CA ALA A 136 3.79 20.32 3.20
C ALA A 136 2.38 20.57 3.76
N GLU A 137 1.97 21.84 3.93
CA GLU A 137 0.63 22.20 4.36
C GLU A 137 -0.43 21.83 3.32
N GLY A 138 -0.17 22.10 2.03
CA GLY A 138 -1.04 21.66 0.94
C GLY A 138 -1.21 20.14 0.91
N LEU A 139 -0.12 19.39 1.07
CA LEU A 139 -0.16 17.92 1.13
C LEU A 139 -0.90 17.41 2.38
N LYS A 140 -0.79 18.08 3.52
CA LYS A 140 -1.56 17.74 4.73
C LYS A 140 -3.07 17.88 4.53
N GLN A 141 -3.51 18.81 3.67
CA GLN A 141 -4.94 18.93 3.36
C GLN A 141 -5.46 17.74 2.57
N VAL A 142 -4.67 17.15 1.68
CA VAL A 142 -5.10 16.01 0.84
C VAL A 142 -4.78 14.63 1.41
N THR A 143 -4.11 14.56 2.57
CA THR A 143 -3.69 13.31 3.21
C THR A 143 -4.27 13.17 4.62
N LEU A 144 -4.47 11.92 5.06
CA LEU A 144 -4.91 11.63 6.42
C LEU A 144 -3.70 11.59 7.37
N ASN A 145 -3.53 12.64 8.17
CA ASN A 145 -2.43 12.74 9.15
C ASN A 145 -2.97 12.61 10.57
N THR A 146 -2.61 11.54 11.28
CA THR A 146 -2.94 11.38 12.70
C THR A 146 -1.70 11.14 13.55
N PRO A 147 -1.65 11.70 14.79
CA PRO A 147 -0.49 11.56 15.68
C PRO A 147 -0.10 10.10 15.92
N ASP A 148 -1.10 9.23 16.04
CA ASP A 148 -0.90 7.83 16.34
C ASP A 148 -1.99 6.95 15.72
N LEU A 149 -1.79 5.63 15.80
CA LEU A 149 -2.71 4.63 15.25
C LEU A 149 -4.02 4.50 16.06
N GLU A 150 -4.00 4.82 17.35
CA GLU A 150 -5.21 4.77 18.19
C GLU A 150 -6.15 5.91 17.83
N THR A 151 -5.61 7.12 17.66
CA THR A 151 -6.33 8.30 17.15
C THR A 151 -6.95 8.01 15.79
N LEU A 152 -6.21 7.37 14.86
CA LEU A 152 -6.77 6.98 13.57
C LEU A 152 -7.95 6.01 13.73
N ARG A 153 -7.80 4.98 14.57
CA ARG A 153 -8.88 4.00 14.82
C ARG A 153 -10.10 4.63 15.47
N LEU A 154 -9.88 5.54 16.41
CA LEU A 154 -10.91 6.30 17.10
C LEU A 154 -11.69 7.14 16.10
N VAL A 155 -11.01 7.96 15.32
CA VAL A 155 -11.65 8.83 14.31
C VAL A 155 -12.39 7.99 13.27
N GLN A 156 -11.80 6.91 12.79
CA GLN A 156 -12.47 6.01 11.86
C GLN A 156 -13.71 5.35 12.48
N ALA A 157 -13.70 5.03 13.78
CA ALA A 157 -14.85 4.50 14.50
C ALA A 157 -15.93 5.56 14.69
N GLY A 158 -15.57 6.77 15.15
CA GLY A 158 -16.50 7.90 15.26
C GLY A 158 -17.19 8.21 13.94
N ARG A 159 -16.43 8.25 12.83
CA ARG A 159 -16.97 8.43 11.48
C ARG A 159 -17.92 7.31 11.04
N ARG A 160 -17.69 6.04 11.43
CA ARG A 160 -18.61 4.94 11.12
C ARG A 160 -19.91 5.03 11.92
N LEU A 161 -19.80 5.45 13.19
CA LEU A 161 -20.94 5.63 14.09
C LEU A 161 -21.76 6.87 13.71
N TYR A 162 -21.14 7.86 13.07
CA TYR A 162 -21.82 9.01 12.50
C TYR A 162 -22.65 8.58 11.28
N ARG A 163 -23.96 8.39 11.48
CA ARG A 163 -24.94 8.18 10.40
C ARG A 163 -25.38 9.53 9.83
N PRO A 164 -25.00 9.92 8.61
CA PRO A 164 -25.61 11.05 7.94
C PRO A 164 -27.09 10.74 7.71
N THR A 165 -27.98 11.67 8.06
CA THR A 165 -29.43 11.44 8.16
C THR A 165 -30.09 11.06 6.82
N GLN A 166 -29.46 11.31 5.66
CA GLN A 166 -30.16 11.24 4.37
C GLN A 166 -29.38 10.62 3.19
N HIS A 167 -28.07 10.36 3.26
CA HIS A 167 -27.32 9.83 2.11
C HIS A 167 -26.15 8.91 2.49
N THR A 168 -25.86 7.93 1.62
CA THR A 168 -24.61 7.16 1.67
C THR A 168 -23.47 8.02 1.14
N LEU A 169 -22.36 8.11 1.90
CA LEU A 169 -21.21 8.91 1.51
C LEU A 169 -20.37 8.19 0.46
N THR A 170 -20.03 8.89 -0.63
CA THR A 170 -19.01 8.45 -1.59
C THR A 170 -17.66 8.24 -0.91
N MET A 171 -16.74 7.52 -1.55
CA MET A 171 -15.41 7.27 -0.98
C MET A 171 -14.62 8.58 -0.75
N ALA A 172 -14.74 9.55 -1.66
CA ALA A 172 -14.13 10.87 -1.51
C ALA A 172 -14.72 11.63 -0.30
N GLN A 173 -16.05 11.68 -0.19
CA GLN A 173 -16.73 12.28 0.97
C GLN A 173 -16.36 11.58 2.29
N GLN A 174 -16.12 10.28 2.25
CA GLN A 174 -15.66 9.52 3.42
C GLN A 174 -14.26 9.93 3.88
N VAL A 175 -13.34 10.18 2.95
CA VAL A 175 -11.99 10.70 3.26
C VAL A 175 -12.09 12.12 3.80
N GLU A 176 -12.87 12.98 3.14
CA GLU A 176 -13.14 14.35 3.59
C GLU A 176 -13.72 14.40 5.01
N LEU A 177 -14.75 13.59 5.28
CA LEU A 177 -15.32 13.51 6.62
C LEU A 177 -14.28 13.02 7.64
N THR A 178 -13.44 12.06 7.26
CA THR A 178 -12.35 11.59 8.15
C THR A 178 -11.39 12.74 8.47
N ARG A 179 -10.98 13.55 7.49
CA ARG A 179 -10.13 14.74 7.70
C ARG A 179 -10.78 15.74 8.66
N ARG A 180 -12.08 16.01 8.50
CA ARG A 180 -12.82 16.91 9.42
C ARG A 180 -12.86 16.37 10.84
N PHE A 181 -13.07 15.07 11.01
CA PHE A 181 -13.01 14.44 12.33
C PHE A 181 -11.61 14.50 12.94
N ILE A 182 -10.55 14.30 12.14
CA ILE A 182 -9.15 14.45 12.62
C ILE A 182 -8.92 15.89 13.08
N LYS A 183 -9.31 16.88 12.28
CA LYS A 183 -9.17 18.31 12.60
C LYS A 183 -9.90 18.63 13.91
N GLY A 184 -11.19 18.26 14.01
CA GLY A 184 -11.99 18.49 15.21
C GLY A 184 -11.42 17.77 16.43
N TYR A 185 -11.00 16.51 16.30
CA TYR A 185 -10.38 15.78 17.41
C TYR A 185 -9.11 16.48 17.89
N ASN A 186 -8.21 16.87 16.99
CA ASN A 186 -6.95 17.53 17.37
C ASN A 186 -7.20 18.89 18.05
N THR A 187 -8.21 19.65 17.64
CA THR A 187 -8.56 20.95 18.24
C THR A 187 -9.21 20.79 19.63
N TYR A 188 -10.08 19.78 19.81
CA TYR A 188 -10.95 19.68 20.99
C TYR A 188 -10.62 18.49 21.91
N ARG A 189 -9.50 17.78 21.69
CA ARG A 189 -9.14 16.54 22.41
C ARG A 189 -9.12 16.66 23.93
N ASP A 190 -8.87 17.85 24.46
CA ASP A 190 -8.70 18.09 25.89
C ASP A 190 -10.03 18.44 26.59
N MET A 191 -11.10 18.69 25.82
CA MET A 191 -12.44 18.94 26.36
C MET A 191 -12.99 17.70 27.07
N PRO A 192 -13.63 17.84 28.25
CA PRO A 192 -14.18 16.71 29.01
C PRO A 192 -15.14 15.84 28.19
N GLU A 193 -16.02 16.46 27.38
CA GLU A 193 -17.00 15.72 26.59
C GLU A 193 -16.33 14.86 25.50
N VAL A 194 -15.26 15.38 24.90
CA VAL A 194 -14.49 14.66 23.86
C VAL A 194 -13.71 13.49 24.47
N ARG A 195 -13.19 13.66 25.69
CA ARG A 195 -12.52 12.59 26.43
C ARG A 195 -13.48 11.46 26.79
N ASP A 196 -14.67 11.79 27.29
CA ASP A 196 -15.72 10.79 27.58
C ASP A 196 -16.16 10.07 26.29
N LEU A 197 -16.40 10.81 25.20
CA LEU A 197 -16.73 10.21 23.90
C LEU A 197 -15.63 9.26 23.42
N ARG A 198 -14.37 9.66 23.54
CA ARG A 198 -13.22 8.81 23.20
C ARG A 198 -13.26 7.50 23.96
N ASP A 199 -13.45 7.56 25.27
CA ASP A 199 -13.42 6.40 26.14
C ASP A 199 -14.60 5.45 25.85
N ARG A 200 -15.79 5.99 25.55
CA ARG A 200 -16.95 5.20 25.09
C ARG A 200 -16.70 4.51 23.76
N ILE A 201 -16.13 5.21 22.77
CA ILE A 201 -15.78 4.61 21.47
C ILE A 201 -14.67 3.55 21.64
N ALA A 202 -13.70 3.78 22.52
CA ALA A 202 -12.66 2.81 22.83
C ALA A 202 -13.25 1.54 23.46
N HIS A 203 -14.17 1.70 24.42
CA HIS A 203 -14.91 0.61 25.04
C HIS A 203 -15.74 -0.18 24.01
N TYR A 204 -16.51 0.52 23.16
CA TYR A 204 -17.27 -0.10 22.08
C TYR A 204 -16.38 -0.93 21.14
N ASN A 205 -15.24 -0.37 20.70
CA ASN A 205 -14.30 -1.11 19.86
C ASN A 205 -13.67 -2.32 20.59
N ALA A 206 -13.51 -2.25 21.92
CA ALA A 206 -13.05 -3.39 22.70
C ALA A 206 -14.10 -4.50 22.75
N GLN A 207 -15.39 -4.16 22.92
CA GLN A 207 -16.49 -5.12 22.85
C GLN A 207 -16.58 -5.77 21.46
N LEU A 208 -16.49 -4.99 20.38
CA LEU A 208 -16.47 -5.54 19.01
C LEU A 208 -15.35 -6.58 18.83
N ARG A 209 -14.15 -6.29 19.36
CA ARG A 209 -13.01 -7.22 19.32
C ARG A 209 -13.25 -8.46 20.16
N TYR A 210 -13.78 -8.30 21.38
CA TYR A 210 -14.08 -9.39 22.30
C TYR A 210 -15.06 -10.39 21.68
N TYR A 211 -16.14 -9.89 21.07
CA TYR A 211 -17.15 -10.73 20.41
C TYR A 211 -16.75 -11.14 18.98
N GLY A 212 -15.63 -10.65 18.44
CA GLY A 212 -15.18 -10.97 17.08
C GLY A 212 -16.08 -10.42 15.96
N ILE A 213 -16.88 -9.41 16.26
CA ILE A 213 -17.88 -8.82 15.36
C ILE A 213 -17.39 -7.52 14.75
N ARG A 214 -17.80 -7.25 13.52
CA ARG A 214 -17.57 -5.97 12.84
C ARG A 214 -18.75 -5.04 13.12
N ASP A 215 -18.46 -3.74 13.11
CA ASP A 215 -19.42 -2.67 13.35
C ASP A 215 -20.72 -2.79 12.54
N HIS A 216 -20.63 -3.03 11.22
CA HIS A 216 -21.82 -3.21 10.37
C HIS A 216 -22.65 -4.46 10.71
N GLN A 217 -22.08 -5.42 11.44
CA GLN A 217 -22.78 -6.63 11.84
C GLN A 217 -23.66 -6.40 13.06
N VAL A 218 -23.38 -5.35 13.86
CA VAL A 218 -24.15 -5.00 15.07
C VAL A 218 -25.63 -4.76 14.74
N ASP A 219 -25.91 -4.05 13.65
CA ASP A 219 -27.30 -3.80 13.22
C ASP A 219 -27.98 -5.09 12.73
N SER A 220 -27.23 -5.95 12.02
CA SER A 220 -27.71 -7.24 11.53
C SER A 220 -27.87 -8.32 12.61
N MET A 221 -27.38 -8.11 13.83
CA MET A 221 -27.52 -9.07 14.93
C MET A 221 -28.93 -9.10 15.54
N ARG A 222 -29.87 -8.31 14.98
CA ARG A 222 -31.30 -8.36 15.32
C ARG A 222 -32.04 -9.58 14.74
N ILE A 223 -31.34 -10.50 14.06
CA ILE A 223 -31.92 -11.71 13.46
C ILE A 223 -32.37 -12.68 14.56
N GLY A 224 -33.58 -13.22 14.44
CA GLY A 224 -34.09 -14.22 15.39
C GLY A 224 -33.27 -15.52 15.39
N ARG A 225 -33.17 -16.19 16.54
CA ARG A 225 -32.45 -17.47 16.71
C ARG A 225 -32.68 -18.52 15.60
N PRO A 226 -33.92 -18.79 15.12
CA PRO A 226 -34.13 -19.80 14.08
C PRO A 226 -33.56 -19.37 12.72
N GLN A 227 -33.70 -18.09 12.36
CA GLN A 227 -33.15 -17.53 11.13
C GLN A 227 -31.61 -17.54 11.15
N ALA A 228 -31.02 -17.24 12.32
CA ALA A 228 -29.58 -17.32 12.51
C ALA A 228 -29.06 -18.76 12.34
N GLY A 229 -29.79 -19.76 12.87
CA GLY A 229 -29.48 -21.18 12.70
C GLY A 229 -29.53 -21.63 11.23
N ALA A 230 -30.59 -21.26 10.50
CA ALA A 230 -30.71 -21.58 9.08
C ALA A 230 -29.60 -20.92 8.24
N LEU A 231 -29.31 -19.64 8.48
CA LEU A 231 -28.22 -18.91 7.80
C LEU A 231 -26.85 -19.53 8.10
N PHE A 232 -26.62 -19.97 9.35
CA PHE A 232 -25.40 -20.66 9.74
C PHE A 232 -25.26 -21.99 8.98
N ALA A 233 -26.29 -22.83 8.99
CA ALA A 233 -26.28 -24.11 8.28
C ALA A 233 -26.04 -23.92 6.78
N TRP A 234 -26.70 -22.94 6.16
CA TRP A 234 -26.48 -22.59 4.76
C TRP A 234 -25.04 -22.14 4.47
N ARG A 235 -24.46 -21.28 5.32
CA ARG A 235 -23.07 -20.83 5.17
C ARG A 235 -22.06 -21.96 5.36
N VAL A 236 -22.31 -22.88 6.29
CA VAL A 236 -21.47 -24.06 6.49
C VAL A 236 -21.54 -24.98 5.28
N LEU A 237 -22.73 -25.28 4.76
CA LEU A 237 -22.91 -26.07 3.55
C LEU A 237 -22.17 -25.44 2.36
N TRP A 238 -22.34 -24.14 2.15
CA TRP A 238 -21.66 -23.42 1.08
C TRP A 238 -20.13 -23.42 1.24
N LEU A 239 -19.62 -23.26 2.47
CA LEU A 239 -18.19 -23.35 2.77
C LEU A 239 -17.64 -24.74 2.46
N LEU A 240 -18.37 -25.81 2.79
CA LEU A 240 -17.96 -27.18 2.49
C LEU A 240 -17.92 -27.45 0.98
N LEU A 241 -18.95 -27.00 0.25
CA LEU A 241 -19.02 -27.13 -1.21
C LEU A 241 -17.89 -26.36 -1.91
N MET A 242 -17.70 -25.08 -1.55
CA MET A 242 -16.62 -24.26 -2.10
C MET A 242 -15.23 -24.79 -1.70
N GLY A 243 -15.10 -25.28 -0.47
CA GLY A 243 -13.89 -25.92 0.02
C GLY A 243 -13.51 -27.14 -0.83
N LEU A 244 -14.46 -28.02 -1.11
CA LEU A 244 -14.25 -29.21 -1.93
C LEU A 244 -13.78 -28.85 -3.36
N VAL A 245 -14.39 -27.83 -3.98
CA VAL A 245 -14.01 -27.35 -5.31
C VAL A 245 -12.63 -26.67 -5.30
N ALA A 246 -12.26 -25.99 -4.21
CA ALA A 246 -10.98 -25.30 -4.08
C ALA A 246 -9.80 -26.23 -3.77
N LEU A 247 -10.03 -27.42 -3.20
CA LEU A 247 -8.97 -28.34 -2.77
C LEU A 247 -7.96 -28.71 -3.87
N PRO A 248 -8.37 -29.07 -5.10
CA PRO A 248 -7.40 -29.44 -6.14
C PRO A 248 -6.55 -28.23 -6.57
N GLY A 249 -7.15 -27.04 -6.69
CA GLY A 249 -6.42 -25.82 -6.99
C GLY A 249 -5.45 -25.45 -5.87
N LEU A 250 -5.84 -25.63 -4.61
CA LEU A 250 -4.94 -25.44 -3.47
C LEU A 250 -3.76 -26.43 -3.50
N ALA A 251 -4.01 -27.71 -3.82
CA ALA A 251 -2.97 -28.74 -3.90
C ALA A 251 -1.95 -28.42 -5.00
N ILE A 252 -2.42 -28.07 -6.20
CA ILE A 252 -1.57 -27.69 -7.34
C ILE A 252 -0.74 -26.44 -7.03
N ASN A 253 -1.28 -25.46 -6.30
CA ASN A 253 -0.57 -24.21 -5.99
C ASN A 253 0.14 -24.21 -4.62
N MET A 254 0.09 -25.30 -3.87
CA MET A 254 0.67 -25.40 -2.53
C MET A 254 2.16 -25.01 -2.50
N PRO A 255 3.03 -25.46 -3.45
CA PRO A 255 4.43 -25.05 -3.49
C PRO A 255 4.59 -23.54 -3.66
N VAL A 256 3.79 -22.93 -4.53
CA VAL A 256 3.79 -21.47 -4.74
C VAL A 256 3.38 -20.74 -3.48
N LEU A 257 2.32 -21.18 -2.81
CA LEU A 257 1.81 -20.56 -1.59
C LEU A 257 2.84 -20.63 -0.44
N VAL A 258 3.50 -21.78 -0.25
CA VAL A 258 4.52 -21.96 0.78
C VAL A 258 5.77 -21.12 0.48
N ILE A 259 6.32 -21.22 -0.74
CA ILE A 259 7.53 -20.49 -1.13
C ILE A 259 7.29 -18.98 -1.05
N THR A 260 6.18 -18.49 -1.61
CA THR A 260 5.83 -17.07 -1.53
C THR A 260 5.66 -16.61 -0.09
N ALA A 261 5.00 -17.39 0.77
CA ALA A 261 4.82 -17.04 2.18
C ALA A 261 6.14 -17.00 2.96
N VAL A 262 7.06 -17.94 2.73
CA VAL A 262 8.36 -18.00 3.41
C VAL A 262 9.28 -16.88 2.93
N VAL A 263 9.46 -16.73 1.62
CA VAL A 263 10.39 -15.76 1.04
C VAL A 263 9.92 -14.33 1.27
N SER A 264 8.62 -14.04 1.10
CA SER A 264 8.09 -12.69 1.36
C SER A 264 8.25 -12.28 2.83
N LYS A 265 8.04 -13.21 3.79
CA LYS A 265 8.30 -12.94 5.21
C LYS A 265 9.79 -12.71 5.49
N ARG A 266 10.69 -13.50 4.91
CA ARG A 266 12.15 -13.30 5.05
C ARG A 266 12.59 -11.95 4.51
N LYS A 267 12.13 -11.57 3.30
CA LYS A 267 12.45 -10.28 2.68
C LYS A 267 11.83 -9.10 3.43
N ALA A 268 10.62 -9.24 3.96
CA ALA A 268 10.02 -8.22 4.82
C ALA A 268 10.82 -7.99 6.11
N ARG A 269 11.31 -9.05 6.76
CA ARG A 269 12.20 -8.93 7.93
C ARG A 269 13.52 -8.23 7.57
N ALA A 270 14.13 -8.60 6.44
CA ALA A 270 15.35 -7.94 5.97
C ALA A 270 15.13 -6.45 5.67
N ALA A 271 14.02 -6.10 5.00
CA ALA A 271 13.66 -4.72 4.72
C ALA A 271 13.35 -3.91 5.99
N LEU A 272 12.74 -4.54 7.00
CA LEU A 272 12.50 -3.93 8.31
C LEU A 272 13.83 -3.68 9.04
N ALA A 273 14.78 -4.62 8.97
CA ALA A 273 16.10 -4.49 9.57
C ALA A 273 16.95 -3.40 8.89
N ALA A 274 16.83 -3.25 7.56
CA ALA A 274 17.60 -2.28 6.78
C ALA A 274 17.01 -0.86 6.76
N SER A 275 15.74 -0.67 7.12
CA SER A 275 15.08 0.64 7.10
C SER A 275 14.94 1.23 8.50
N SER A 276 15.23 2.53 8.63
CA SER A 276 14.90 3.33 9.82
C SER A 276 13.43 3.78 9.83
N VAL A 277 12.74 3.67 8.71
CA VAL A 277 11.45 4.35 8.50
C VAL A 277 10.27 3.37 8.48
N LYS A 278 10.50 2.12 8.09
CA LYS A 278 9.46 1.08 8.03
C LYS A 278 9.09 0.58 9.42
N VAL A 279 7.79 0.54 9.71
CA VAL A 279 7.26 0.02 10.99
C VAL A 279 6.93 -1.47 10.89
N ARG A 280 6.34 -1.93 9.77
CA ARG A 280 5.98 -3.35 9.57
C ARG A 280 6.40 -3.92 8.21
N ALA A 281 6.94 -3.09 7.31
CA ALA A 281 7.38 -3.44 5.96
C ALA A 281 6.34 -4.28 5.18
N ARG A 282 5.05 -3.97 5.35
CA ARG A 282 3.96 -4.73 4.71
C ARG A 282 3.89 -4.47 3.22
N ASP A 283 4.32 -3.27 2.80
CA ASP A 283 4.53 -2.87 1.41
C ASP A 283 5.40 -3.89 0.64
N VAL A 284 6.49 -4.36 1.26
CA VAL A 284 7.43 -5.31 0.64
C VAL A 284 6.81 -6.71 0.45
N ILE A 285 5.89 -7.13 1.31
CA ILE A 285 5.29 -8.47 1.26
C ILE A 285 4.52 -8.66 -0.05
N ALA A 286 3.71 -7.67 -0.43
CA ALA A 286 2.89 -7.75 -1.64
C ALA A 286 3.78 -7.79 -2.90
N THR A 287 4.78 -6.92 -2.99
CA THR A 287 5.72 -6.88 -4.12
C THR A 287 6.43 -8.21 -4.32
N TRP A 288 6.98 -8.80 -3.25
CA TRP A 288 7.68 -10.08 -3.36
C TRP A 288 6.74 -11.23 -3.70
N LYS A 289 5.51 -11.24 -3.19
CA LYS A 289 4.52 -12.25 -3.58
C LYS A 289 4.23 -12.21 -5.08
N ILE A 290 4.07 -11.01 -5.66
CA ILE A 290 3.83 -10.84 -7.10
C ILE A 290 5.06 -11.28 -7.91
N LEU A 291 6.26 -10.81 -7.54
CA LEU A 291 7.50 -11.15 -8.25
C LEU A 291 7.78 -12.66 -8.25
N ILE A 292 7.59 -13.32 -7.11
CA ILE A 292 7.78 -14.77 -7.00
C ILE A 292 6.70 -15.50 -7.79
N ALA A 293 5.43 -15.09 -7.69
CA ALA A 293 4.34 -15.72 -8.43
C ALA A 293 4.52 -15.59 -9.94
N LEU A 294 5.00 -14.44 -10.43
CA LEU A 294 5.24 -14.18 -11.86
C LEU A 294 6.22 -15.19 -12.48
N VAL A 295 7.21 -15.65 -11.71
CA VAL A 295 8.21 -16.62 -12.19
C VAL A 295 7.80 -18.05 -11.86
N LEU A 296 7.35 -18.29 -10.63
CA LEU A 296 7.12 -19.64 -10.11
C LEU A 296 5.84 -20.28 -10.67
N VAL A 297 4.79 -19.50 -10.93
CA VAL A 297 3.52 -20.03 -11.45
C VAL A 297 3.70 -20.58 -12.88
N PRO A 298 4.24 -19.82 -13.86
CA PRO A 298 4.47 -20.36 -15.20
C PRO A 298 5.42 -21.56 -15.18
N LEU A 299 6.48 -21.52 -14.36
CA LEU A 299 7.44 -22.61 -14.23
C LEU A 299 6.75 -23.89 -13.71
N LEU A 300 5.98 -23.78 -12.63
CA LEU A 300 5.31 -24.92 -12.01
C LEU A 300 4.27 -25.54 -12.97
N TYR A 301 3.48 -24.71 -13.66
CA TYR A 301 2.51 -25.22 -14.64
C TYR A 301 3.20 -25.87 -15.84
N SER A 302 4.35 -25.35 -16.26
CA SER A 302 5.15 -25.97 -17.31
C SER A 302 5.66 -27.35 -16.87
N VAL A 303 6.13 -27.48 -15.62
CA VAL A 303 6.54 -28.77 -15.05
C VAL A 303 5.36 -29.75 -14.99
N TYR A 304 4.19 -29.32 -14.53
CA TYR A 304 2.99 -30.18 -14.50
C TYR A 304 2.54 -30.61 -15.89
N ALA A 305 2.56 -29.70 -16.86
CA ALA A 305 2.23 -30.02 -18.23
C ALA A 305 3.23 -31.01 -18.85
N ILE A 306 4.53 -30.83 -18.63
CA ILE A 306 5.57 -31.75 -19.09
C ILE A 306 5.40 -33.13 -18.44
N LEU A 307 5.19 -33.20 -17.12
CA LEU A 307 4.94 -34.45 -16.41
C LEU A 307 3.71 -35.17 -16.95
N LEU A 308 2.63 -34.44 -17.24
CA LEU A 308 1.43 -35.01 -17.84
C LEU A 308 1.72 -35.57 -19.24
N VAL A 309 2.46 -34.84 -20.08
CA VAL A 309 2.88 -35.34 -21.40
C VAL A 309 3.70 -36.63 -21.25
N VAL A 310 4.70 -36.65 -20.37
CA VAL A 310 5.55 -37.83 -20.15
C VAL A 310 4.70 -39.01 -19.66
N CYS A 311 3.83 -38.80 -18.67
CA CYS A 311 2.95 -39.81 -18.12
C CYS A 311 2.00 -40.38 -19.17
N VAL A 312 1.34 -39.54 -19.98
CA VAL A 312 0.44 -40.02 -21.06
C VAL A 312 1.20 -40.80 -22.12
N ARG A 313 2.45 -40.41 -22.42
CA ARG A 313 3.29 -41.09 -23.43
C ARG A 313 3.93 -42.39 -22.94
N HIS A 314 4.17 -42.52 -21.63
CA HIS A 314 4.75 -43.72 -21.01
C HIS A 314 3.69 -44.54 -20.24
N ALA A 315 2.40 -44.21 -20.36
CA ALA A 315 1.34 -44.91 -19.66
C ALA A 315 1.26 -46.36 -20.15
N PRO A 316 1.23 -47.35 -19.25
CA PRO A 316 0.99 -48.74 -19.64
C PRO A 316 -0.39 -48.89 -20.28
N ALA A 317 -0.52 -49.82 -21.24
CA ALA A 317 -1.70 -50.07 -22.08
C ALA A 317 -3.00 -50.46 -21.34
N TRP A 318 -3.04 -50.38 -20.02
CA TRP A 318 -4.13 -50.85 -19.17
C TRP A 318 -5.06 -49.71 -18.73
N THR A 319 -4.69 -48.46 -19.05
CA THR A 319 -5.55 -47.29 -18.92
C THR A 319 -6.53 -47.23 -20.11
N ASN A 320 -7.43 -48.21 -20.21
CA ASN A 320 -8.53 -48.27 -21.20
C ASN A 320 -9.61 -47.19 -20.99
N ALA A 321 -9.27 -46.08 -20.35
CA ALA A 321 -10.16 -44.94 -20.22
C ALA A 321 -10.16 -44.18 -21.54
N ASP A 322 -11.33 -44.04 -22.18
CA ASP A 322 -11.52 -43.28 -23.43
C ASP A 322 -10.87 -41.89 -23.38
N THR A 323 -10.81 -41.29 -22.20
CA THR A 323 -10.14 -40.02 -21.92
C THR A 323 -8.63 -40.07 -22.14
N VAL A 324 -7.95 -41.13 -21.70
CA VAL A 324 -6.50 -41.29 -21.89
C VAL A 324 -6.18 -41.56 -23.36
N MET A 325 -7.00 -42.34 -24.06
CA MET A 325 -6.87 -42.55 -25.51
C MET A 325 -7.06 -41.25 -26.30
N ARG A 326 -8.06 -40.42 -25.95
CA ARG A 326 -8.26 -39.10 -26.57
C ARG A 326 -7.08 -38.17 -26.31
N LEU A 327 -6.55 -38.12 -25.08
CA LEU A 327 -5.38 -37.30 -24.74
C LEU A 327 -4.10 -37.80 -25.42
N ALA A 328 -3.92 -39.12 -25.56
CA ALA A 328 -2.77 -39.71 -26.24
C ALA A 328 -2.77 -39.44 -27.76
N SER A 329 -3.96 -39.28 -28.36
CA SER A 329 -4.11 -38.90 -29.78
C SER A 329 -3.70 -37.45 -30.08
N MET A 330 -3.58 -36.59 -29.06
CA MET A 330 -3.15 -35.21 -29.22
C MET A 330 -1.64 -35.12 -29.47
N SER A 331 -1.23 -34.11 -30.24
CA SER A 331 0.20 -33.78 -30.37
C SER A 331 0.79 -33.39 -29.00
N PRO A 332 2.10 -33.61 -28.75
CA PRO A 332 2.71 -33.26 -27.46
C PRO A 332 2.51 -31.78 -27.10
N VAL A 333 2.53 -30.91 -28.11
CA VAL A 333 2.32 -29.47 -27.96
C VAL A 333 0.87 -29.17 -27.57
N ALA A 334 -0.11 -29.80 -28.22
CA ALA A 334 -1.51 -29.60 -27.89
C ALA A 334 -1.86 -30.12 -26.49
N LEU A 335 -1.29 -31.26 -26.08
CA LEU A 335 -1.45 -31.82 -24.75
C LEU A 335 -0.81 -30.93 -23.67
N TYR A 336 0.37 -30.38 -23.94
CA TYR A 336 1.03 -29.41 -23.06
C TYR A 336 0.17 -28.15 -22.84
N LEU A 337 -0.33 -27.55 -23.93
CA LEU A 337 -1.16 -26.34 -23.84
C LEU A 337 -2.48 -26.61 -23.10
N TRP A 338 -3.09 -27.77 -23.34
CA TRP A 338 -4.30 -28.19 -22.64
C TRP A 338 -4.04 -28.38 -21.14
N ALA A 339 -2.96 -29.07 -20.76
CA ALA A 339 -2.58 -29.29 -19.37
C ALA A 339 -2.28 -27.98 -18.65
N TRP A 340 -1.61 -27.05 -19.34
CA TRP A 340 -1.29 -25.72 -18.82
C TRP A 340 -2.57 -24.89 -18.61
N ALA A 341 -3.49 -24.89 -19.57
CA ALA A 341 -4.78 -24.22 -19.46
C ALA A 341 -5.65 -24.80 -18.34
N LEU A 342 -5.64 -26.13 -18.18
CA LEU A 342 -6.34 -26.81 -17.09
C LEU A 342 -5.76 -26.41 -15.72
N ALA A 343 -4.44 -26.39 -15.57
CA ALA A 343 -3.79 -25.93 -14.33
C ALA A 343 -4.14 -24.47 -14.02
N ALA A 344 -4.16 -23.59 -15.02
CA ALA A 344 -4.58 -22.21 -14.86
C ALA A 344 -6.06 -22.09 -14.44
N PHE A 345 -6.95 -22.86 -15.07
CA PHE A 345 -8.38 -22.88 -14.72
C PHE A 345 -8.62 -23.36 -13.29
N MET A 346 -8.02 -24.48 -12.89
CA MET A 346 -8.13 -25.03 -11.53
C MET A 346 -7.59 -24.07 -10.46
N SER A 347 -6.60 -23.26 -10.84
CA SER A 347 -6.03 -22.24 -9.97
C SER A 347 -6.93 -21.02 -9.86
N TYR A 348 -7.62 -20.64 -10.95
CA TYR A 348 -8.62 -19.58 -10.94
C TYR A 348 -9.84 -19.94 -10.11
N THR A 349 -10.30 -21.20 -10.15
CA THR A 349 -11.45 -21.65 -9.34
C THR A 349 -11.16 -21.71 -7.84
N ALA A 350 -9.88 -21.69 -7.44
CA ALA A 350 -9.46 -21.68 -6.05
C ALA A 350 -9.19 -20.27 -5.49
N LEU A 351 -9.23 -19.24 -6.34
CA LEU A 351 -9.10 -17.81 -5.99
C LEU A 351 -10.47 -17.21 -5.68
#